data_AF-R7UGD8-F1
#
_entry.id   AF-R7UGD8-F1
#
_cell.length_a   1.000
_cell.length_b   1.000
_cell.length_c   1.000
_cell.angle_alpha   90.00
_cell.angle_beta   90.00
_cell.angle_gamma   90.00
#
_symmetry.space_group_name_H-M   'P 1'
#
loop_
_entity.id
_entity.type
_entity.pdbx_description
1 polymer ?
#
loop_
_entity_poly.entity_id
_entity_poly.type
_entity_poly.pdbx_seq_one_letter_code
_entity_poly.pdbx_strand_id
1 'polypeptide(L)'
;MAEHQEALLYLQRELEEVQRRLAEMNQQQQEQHPAAVVFQNHLLRDREERAVSREAQRISPCDGEDASQLRRYFKDLSLVGVEQRIDVFRQTASGPLRWECERHLTDHPLLGWDEIEDHLLKAFISTDHQDRLKEDLRR
;
A
#
# COMPACT_ATOMS: atom_id res chain seq x y z
N MET A 1 38.54 -21.84 4.56
CA MET A 1 37.50 -21.74 3.52
C MET A 1 36.47 -22.87 3.64
N ALA A 2 36.87 -24.14 3.78
CA ALA A 2 35.93 -25.28 3.90
C ALA A 2 35.05 -25.26 5.17
N GLU A 3 35.62 -24.99 6.35
CA GLU A 3 34.88 -24.98 7.64
C GLU A 3 33.77 -23.92 7.70
N HIS A 4 33.97 -22.78 7.02
CA HIS A 4 32.98 -21.70 6.99
C HIS A 4 31.75 -22.07 6.15
N GLN A 5 31.97 -22.86 5.10
CA GLN A 5 30.90 -23.33 4.22
C GLN A 5 30.08 -24.45 4.89
N GLU A 6 30.71 -25.31 5.68
CA GLU A 6 30.00 -26.29 6.51
C GLU A 6 29.16 -25.64 7.62
N ALA A 7 29.67 -24.60 8.27
CA ALA A 7 28.92 -23.86 9.29
C ALA A 7 27.65 -23.19 8.74
N LEU A 8 27.72 -22.62 7.52
CA LEU A 8 26.56 -22.02 6.86
C LEU A 8 25.49 -23.08 6.50
N LEU A 9 25.91 -24.25 6.00
CA LEU A 9 24.99 -25.35 5.69
C LEU A 9 24.31 -25.92 6.94
N TYR A 10 25.04 -25.99 8.07
CA TYR A 10 24.47 -26.39 9.34
C TYR A 10 23.40 -25.40 9.83
N LEU A 11 23.71 -24.10 9.83
CA LEU A 11 22.76 -23.06 10.22
C LEU A 11 21.52 -23.02 9.31
N GLN A 12 21.69 -23.26 8.01
CA GLN A 12 20.58 -23.35 7.07
C GLN A 12 19.64 -24.51 7.42
N ARG A 13 20.17 -25.69 7.75
CA ARG A 13 19.35 -26.83 8.18
C ARG A 13 18.62 -26.57 9.50
N GLU A 14 19.28 -25.97 10.47
CA GLU A 14 18.65 -25.59 11.75
C GLU A 14 17.51 -24.59 11.51
N LEU A 15 17.72 -23.61 10.62
CA LEU A 15 16.67 -22.65 10.25
C LEU A 15 15.48 -23.35 9.59
N GLU A 16 15.72 -24.28 8.66
CA GLU A 16 14.68 -25.07 7.98
C GLU A 16 13.91 -25.97 8.97
N GLU A 17 14.59 -26.58 9.94
CA GLU A 17 13.94 -27.38 10.99
C GLU A 17 13.09 -26.52 11.92
N VAL A 18 13.59 -25.36 12.35
CA VAL A 18 12.84 -24.42 13.18
C VAL A 18 11.61 -23.92 12.43
N GLN A 19 11.74 -23.55 11.15
CA GLN A 19 10.62 -23.12 10.31
C GLN A 19 9.56 -24.23 10.18
N ARG A 20 9.98 -25.47 9.98
CA ARG A 20 9.07 -26.62 9.89
C ARG A 20 8.30 -26.84 11.19
N ARG A 21 9.00 -26.85 12.34
CA ARG A 21 8.36 -27.01 13.66
C ARG A 21 7.38 -25.87 13.95
N LEU A 22 7.70 -24.64 13.54
CA LEU A 22 6.81 -23.49 13.67
C LEU A 22 5.54 -23.66 12.82
N ALA A 23 5.67 -24.15 11.59
CA ALA A 23 4.55 -24.42 10.70
C ALA A 23 3.62 -25.52 11.27
N GLU A 24 4.20 -26.62 11.76
CA GLU A 24 3.45 -27.71 12.41
C GLU A 24 2.69 -27.23 13.66
N MET A 25 3.34 -26.41 14.48
CA MET A 25 2.72 -25.82 15.68
C MET A 25 1.57 -24.86 15.31
N ASN A 26 1.75 -24.03 14.28
CA ASN A 26 0.69 -23.14 13.78
C ASN A 26 -0.49 -23.93 13.20
N GLN A 27 -0.22 -25.01 12.48
CA GLN A 27 -1.26 -25.90 11.94
C GLN A 27 -2.05 -26.58 13.06
N GLN A 28 -1.36 -27.11 14.08
CA GLN A 28 -2.02 -27.71 15.25
C GLN A 28 -2.89 -26.69 16.01
N GLN A 29 -2.42 -25.44 16.16
CA GLN A 29 -3.23 -24.38 16.79
C GLN A 29 -4.47 -24.04 15.96
N GLN A 30 -4.36 -24.02 14.62
CA GLN A 30 -5.50 -23.81 13.73
C GLN A 30 -6.53 -24.95 13.81
N GLU A 31 -6.09 -26.20 13.91
CA GLU A 31 -6.98 -27.36 14.03
C GLU A 31 -7.64 -27.45 15.41
N GLN A 32 -6.93 -27.11 16.48
CA GLN A 32 -7.45 -27.16 17.84
C GLN A 32 -8.38 -25.99 18.17
N HIS A 33 -8.10 -24.80 17.64
CA HIS A 33 -8.84 -23.57 17.95
C HIS A 33 -9.10 -22.69 16.70
N PRO A 34 -9.85 -23.20 15.70
CA PRO A 34 -10.09 -22.46 14.46
C PRO A 34 -10.79 -21.11 14.71
N ALA A 35 -11.72 -21.06 15.66
CA ALA A 35 -12.43 -19.82 16.00
C ALA A 35 -11.51 -18.77 16.65
N ALA A 36 -10.52 -19.18 17.45
CA ALA A 36 -9.60 -18.26 18.10
C ALA A 36 -8.63 -17.63 17.11
N VAL A 37 -8.12 -18.41 16.14
CA VAL A 37 -7.25 -17.91 15.08
C VAL A 37 -8.00 -16.94 14.17
N VAL A 38 -9.22 -17.29 13.76
CA VAL A 38 -10.08 -16.40 12.96
C VAL A 38 -10.38 -15.10 13.70
N PHE A 39 -10.72 -15.17 14.99
CA PHE A 39 -10.97 -13.99 15.82
C PHE A 39 -9.72 -13.11 15.98
N GLN A 40 -8.55 -13.71 16.18
CA GLN A 40 -7.29 -12.98 16.29
C GLN A 40 -6.94 -12.27 14.97
N ASN A 41 -7.14 -12.92 13.83
CA ASN A 41 -6.97 -12.30 12.51
C ASN A 41 -7.95 -11.15 12.29
N HIS A 42 -9.21 -11.30 12.70
CA HIS A 42 -10.18 -10.19 12.66
C HIS A 42 -9.74 -9.02 13.53
N LEU A 43 -9.26 -9.26 14.75
CA LEU A 43 -8.77 -8.20 15.63
C LEU A 43 -7.57 -7.44 15.04
N LEU A 44 -6.65 -8.15 14.39
CA LEU A 44 -5.50 -7.54 13.71
C LEU A 44 -5.97 -6.65 12.56
N ARG A 45 -6.85 -7.17 11.70
CA ARG A 45 -7.43 -6.42 10.58
C ARG A 45 -8.20 -5.19 11.06
N ASP A 46 -9.04 -5.32 12.08
CA ASP A 46 -9.76 -4.21 12.70
C ASP A 46 -8.79 -3.11 13.19
N ARG A 47 -7.64 -3.51 13.74
CA ARG A 47 -6.64 -2.57 14.25
C ARG A 47 -5.96 -1.82 13.10
N GLU A 48 -5.64 -2.52 12.01
CA GLU A 48 -5.06 -1.94 10.79
C GLU A 48 -6.06 -0.99 10.13
N GLU A 49 -7.30 -1.42 9.92
CA GLU A 49 -8.36 -0.57 9.35
C GLU A 49 -8.58 0.70 10.19
N ARG A 50 -8.57 0.60 11.53
CA ARG A 50 -8.63 1.78 12.40
C ARG A 50 -7.40 2.66 12.30
N ALA A 51 -6.21 2.11 12.05
CA ALA A 51 -5.01 2.90 11.83
C ALA A 51 -5.12 3.69 10.52
N VAL A 52 -5.51 3.02 9.44
CA VAL A 52 -5.80 3.64 8.14
C VAL A 52 -6.83 4.75 8.29
N SER A 53 -7.97 4.50 8.95
CA SER A 53 -9.00 5.51 9.12
C SER A 53 -8.55 6.71 9.97
N ARG A 54 -7.68 6.52 10.96
CA ARG A 54 -7.10 7.64 11.72
C ARG A 54 -6.18 8.49 10.85
N GLU A 55 -5.36 7.87 10.01
CA GLU A 55 -4.51 8.61 9.07
C GLU A 55 -5.36 9.32 8.00
N ALA A 56 -6.38 8.67 7.47
CA ALA A 56 -7.32 9.25 6.51
C ALA A 56 -8.03 10.49 7.06
N GLN A 57 -8.40 10.51 8.34
CA GLN A 57 -9.01 11.68 8.99
C GLN A 57 -8.10 12.91 9.04
N ARG A 58 -6.78 12.73 8.91
CA ARG A 58 -5.80 13.84 8.93
C ARG A 58 -5.57 14.43 7.55
N ILE A 59 -6.03 13.75 6.50
CA ILE A 59 -5.80 14.13 5.12
C ILE A 59 -7.09 14.72 4.55
N SER A 60 -6.96 15.88 3.92
CA SER A 60 -8.11 16.50 3.25
C SER A 60 -8.46 15.70 1.99
N PRO A 61 -9.75 15.39 1.73
CA PRO A 61 -10.15 14.70 0.52
C PRO A 61 -9.73 15.42 -0.77
N CYS A 62 -9.49 14.66 -1.84
CA CYS A 62 -9.05 15.19 -3.12
C CYS A 62 -9.68 14.41 -4.30
N ASP A 63 -10.18 15.13 -5.30
CA ASP A 63 -10.77 14.59 -6.53
C ASP A 63 -9.83 14.63 -7.74
N GLY A 64 -8.72 15.36 -7.63
CA GLY A 64 -7.71 15.55 -8.66
C GLY A 64 -7.98 16.69 -9.64
N GLU A 65 -8.99 17.55 -9.41
CA GLU A 65 -9.33 18.64 -10.34
C GLU A 65 -8.33 19.81 -10.27
N ASP A 66 -7.91 20.20 -9.06
CA ASP A 66 -6.92 21.27 -8.88
C ASP A 66 -5.51 20.70 -8.68
N ALA A 67 -4.59 21.06 -9.57
CA ALA A 67 -3.20 20.63 -9.51
C ALA A 67 -2.48 21.10 -8.23
N SER A 68 -2.86 22.26 -7.67
CA SER A 68 -2.23 22.77 -6.44
C SER A 68 -2.68 21.97 -5.22
N GLN A 69 -3.98 21.70 -5.11
CA GLN A 69 -4.56 20.81 -4.12
C GLN A 69 -3.99 19.40 -4.24
N LEU A 70 -3.87 18.87 -5.46
CA LEU A 70 -3.34 17.52 -5.71
C LEU A 70 -1.87 17.39 -5.27
N ARG A 71 -1.02 18.38 -5.55
CA ARG A 71 0.37 18.39 -5.06
C ARG A 71 0.44 18.44 -3.54
N ARG A 72 -0.42 19.23 -2.90
CA ARG A 72 -0.50 19.29 -1.43
C ARG A 72 -1.00 17.96 -0.86
N TYR A 73 -1.98 17.36 -1.49
CA TYR A 73 -2.56 16.06 -1.12
C TYR A 73 -1.51 14.94 -1.17
N PHE A 74 -0.73 14.83 -2.25
CA PHE A 74 0.38 13.86 -2.33
C PHE A 74 1.46 14.13 -1.29
N LYS A 75 1.77 15.40 -1.01
CA LYS A 75 2.68 15.76 0.08
C LYS A 75 2.16 15.30 1.45
N ASP A 76 0.87 15.47 1.73
CA ASP A 76 0.26 15.01 2.98
C ASP A 76 0.27 13.47 3.07
N LEU A 77 0.01 12.76 1.96
CA LEU A 77 0.12 11.30 1.87
C LEU A 77 1.54 10.78 2.08
N SER A 78 2.57 11.55 1.68
CA SER A 78 3.97 11.16 1.92
C SER A 78 4.33 11.00 3.40
N LEU A 79 3.54 11.60 4.30
CA LEU A 79 3.69 11.47 5.75
C LEU A 79 3.06 10.18 6.31
N VAL A 80 2.21 9.51 5.54
CA VAL A 80 1.61 8.21 5.88
C VAL A 80 2.64 7.11 5.63
N GLY A 81 2.66 6.10 6.50
CA GLY A 81 3.49 4.90 6.31
C GLY A 81 3.16 4.19 5.00
N VAL A 82 4.19 3.70 4.31
CA VAL A 82 4.09 3.09 2.96
C VAL A 82 3.02 2.00 2.89
N GLU A 83 3.01 1.10 3.88
CA GLU A 83 2.05 -0.02 3.97
C GLU A 83 0.58 0.42 4.00
N GLN A 84 0.28 1.61 4.55
CA GLN A 84 -1.10 2.10 4.71
C GLN A 84 -1.51 3.11 3.63
N ARG A 85 -0.55 3.57 2.82
CA ARG A 85 -0.73 4.75 1.97
C ARG A 85 -1.76 4.54 0.87
N ILE A 86 -1.81 3.34 0.27
CA ILE A 86 -2.82 2.96 -0.72
C ILE A 86 -4.22 2.95 -0.09
N ASP A 87 -4.38 2.39 1.11
CA ASP A 87 -5.69 2.32 1.76
C ASP A 87 -6.17 3.69 2.23
N VAL A 88 -5.26 4.53 2.73
CA VAL A 88 -5.55 5.93 3.08
C VAL A 88 -5.95 6.72 1.83
N PHE A 89 -5.22 6.53 0.72
CA PHE A 89 -5.58 7.11 -0.57
C PHE A 89 -6.99 6.67 -0.99
N ARG A 90 -7.32 5.38 -0.93
CA ARG A 90 -8.66 4.86 -1.28
C ARG A 90 -9.80 5.47 -0.46
N GLN A 91 -9.54 5.84 0.80
CA GLN A 91 -10.54 6.48 1.67
C GLN A 91 -10.69 7.98 1.41
N THR A 92 -9.66 8.65 0.91
CA THR A 92 -9.61 10.13 0.83
C THR A 92 -9.66 10.66 -0.60
N ALA A 93 -9.24 9.86 -1.58
CA ALA A 93 -9.38 10.17 -2.99
C ALA A 93 -10.82 9.92 -3.45
N SER A 94 -11.28 10.76 -4.38
CA SER A 94 -12.61 10.63 -4.99
C SER A 94 -12.55 10.91 -6.49
N GLY A 95 -13.69 10.75 -7.17
CA GLY A 95 -13.84 11.17 -8.55
C GLY A 95 -12.83 10.54 -9.52
N PRO A 96 -12.35 11.31 -10.52
CA PRO A 96 -11.39 10.84 -11.52
C PRO A 96 -10.08 10.34 -10.93
N LEU A 97 -9.57 11.00 -9.87
CA LEU A 97 -8.31 10.60 -9.23
C LEU A 97 -8.38 9.19 -8.66
N ARG A 98 -9.46 8.86 -7.94
CA ARG A 98 -9.66 7.52 -7.41
C ARG A 98 -9.87 6.50 -8.52
N TRP A 99 -10.67 6.84 -9.52
CA TRP A 99 -10.97 5.94 -10.63
C TRP A 99 -9.71 5.55 -11.41
N GLU A 100 -8.84 6.51 -11.73
CA GLU A 100 -7.61 6.25 -12.47
C GLU A 100 -6.63 5.38 -11.66
N CYS A 101 -6.55 5.60 -10.35
CA CYS A 101 -5.75 4.76 -9.46
C CYS A 101 -6.24 3.29 -9.44
N GLU A 102 -7.54 3.06 -9.26
CA GLU A 102 -8.10 1.70 -9.22
C GLU A 102 -7.99 1.00 -10.59
N ARG A 103 -8.14 1.75 -11.68
CA ARG A 103 -7.89 1.26 -13.03
C ARG A 103 -6.44 0.80 -13.18
N HIS A 104 -5.47 1.62 -12.75
CA HIS A 104 -4.06 1.28 -12.83
C HIS A 104 -3.68 0.08 -11.96
N LEU A 105 -4.23 -0.01 -10.75
CA LEU A 105 -4.05 -1.15 -9.85
C LEU A 105 -4.67 -2.45 -10.39
N THR A 106 -5.79 -2.35 -11.12
CA THR A 106 -6.41 -3.50 -11.77
C THR A 106 -5.51 -4.07 -12.86
N ASP A 107 -4.88 -3.19 -13.65
CA ASP A 107 -3.94 -3.61 -14.69
C ASP A 107 -2.63 -4.11 -14.06
N HIS A 108 -2.19 -3.53 -12.93
CA HIS A 108 -0.88 -3.76 -12.31
C HIS A 108 -0.99 -3.97 -10.77
N PRO A 109 -1.40 -5.17 -10.31
CA PRO A 109 -1.78 -5.41 -8.91
C PRO A 109 -0.62 -5.47 -7.91
N LEU A 110 0.63 -5.52 -8.39
CA LEU A 110 1.83 -5.65 -7.55
C LEU A 110 2.63 -4.34 -7.44
N LEU A 111 2.10 -3.23 -7.92
CA LEU A 111 2.79 -1.94 -7.82
C LEU A 111 2.84 -1.44 -6.39
N GLY A 112 4.00 -0.87 -6.04
CA GLY A 112 4.16 -0.09 -4.83
C GLY A 112 3.52 1.29 -4.97
N TRP A 113 3.46 2.01 -3.86
CA TRP A 113 2.92 3.36 -3.85
C TRP A 113 3.69 4.31 -4.76
N ASP A 114 5.03 4.22 -4.80
CA ASP A 114 5.86 5.18 -5.53
C ASP A 114 5.58 5.13 -7.05
N GLU A 115 5.34 3.93 -7.60
CA GLU A 115 4.95 3.76 -8.99
C GLU A 115 3.54 4.30 -9.28
N ILE A 116 2.61 4.11 -8.35
CA ILE A 116 1.24 4.63 -8.45
C ILE A 116 1.24 6.16 -8.39
N GLU A 117 2.01 6.75 -7.47
CA GLU A 117 2.14 8.20 -7.33
C GLU A 117 2.69 8.83 -8.62
N ASP A 118 3.77 8.26 -9.18
CA ASP A 118 4.34 8.75 -10.45
C ASP A 118 3.33 8.68 -11.60
N HIS A 119 2.56 7.59 -11.70
CA HIS A 119 1.48 7.46 -12.69
C HIS A 119 0.41 8.55 -12.53
N LEU A 120 -0.08 8.76 -11.30
CA LEU A 120 -1.12 9.75 -11.03
C LEU A 120 -0.62 11.19 -11.24
N LEU A 121 0.63 11.50 -10.84
CA LEU A 121 1.25 12.78 -11.13
C LEU A 121 1.35 13.01 -12.65
N LYS A 122 1.71 11.99 -13.43
CA LYS A 122 1.72 12.10 -14.90
C LYS A 122 0.31 12.30 -15.47
N ALA A 123 -0.68 11.57 -14.98
CA ALA A 123 -2.05 11.65 -15.49
C ALA A 123 -2.73 13.01 -15.22
N PHE A 124 -2.48 13.61 -14.05
CA PHE A 124 -3.22 14.80 -13.61
C PHE A 124 -2.41 16.10 -13.62
N ILE A 125 -1.08 16.02 -13.59
CA ILE A 125 -0.20 17.20 -13.45
C ILE A 125 0.74 17.37 -14.67
N SER A 126 0.92 16.36 -15.52
CA SER A 126 1.78 16.49 -16.69
C SER A 126 1.31 17.59 -17.65
N THR A 127 2.31 18.24 -18.26
CA THR A 127 2.32 19.43 -19.11
C THR A 127 1.21 19.54 -20.16
N ASP A 128 0.66 18.42 -20.63
CA ASP A 128 -0.37 18.37 -21.69
C ASP A 128 -1.69 19.07 -21.27
N HIS A 129 -2.03 19.02 -19.98
CA HIS A 129 -3.22 19.71 -19.46
C HIS A 129 -2.97 21.22 -19.25
N GLN A 130 -1.75 21.61 -18.89
CA GLN A 130 -1.34 23.02 -18.79
C GLN A 130 -1.23 23.68 -20.16
N ASP A 131 -0.79 22.95 -21.20
CA ASP A 131 -0.74 23.44 -22.56
C ASP A 131 -2.15 23.61 -23.16
N ARG A 132 -3.09 22.69 -22.89
CA ARG A 132 -4.52 22.88 -23.21
C ARG A 132 -5.12 24.11 -22.53
N LEU A 133 -4.86 24.33 -21.24
CA LEU A 133 -5.34 25.50 -20.50
C LEU A 133 -4.80 26.83 -21.05
N LYS A 134 -3.53 26.86 -21.51
CA LYS A 134 -2.97 28.03 -22.19
C LYS A 134 -3.55 28.25 -23.59
N GLU A 135 -3.94 27.18 -24.28
CA GLU A 135 -4.55 27.25 -25.60
C GLU A 135 -5.99 27.75 -25.53
N ASP A 136 -6.76 27.34 -24.52
CA ASP A 136 -8.11 27.84 -24.24
C ASP A 136 -8.12 29.30 -23.75
N LEU A 137 -7.09 29.76 -23.02
CA LEU A 137 -6.95 31.17 -22.64
C LEU A 137 -6.54 32.10 -23.79
N ARG A 138 -6.07 31.54 -24.91
CA ARG A 138 -5.64 32.30 -26.11
C ARG A 138 -6.72 32.41 -27.19
N ARG A 139 -7.87 31.76 -27.01
CA ARG A 139 -9.07 31.91 -27.85
C ARG A 139 -10.03 32.94 -27.26
#